data_AF-A0A1A8JQZ3-F1
#
_entry.id   AF-A0A1A8JQZ3-F1
#
_cell.length_a   1.000
_cell.length_b   1.000
_cell.length_c   1.000
_cell.angle_alpha   90.00
_cell.angle_beta   90.00
_cell.angle_gamma   90.00
#
_symmetry.space_group_name_H-M   'P 1'
#
loop_
_entity.id
_entity.type
_entity.pdbx_description
1 polymer ?
#
loop_
_entity_poly.entity_id
_entity_poly.type
_entity_poly.pdbx_seq_one_letter_code
_entity_poly.pdbx_strand_id
1 'polypeptide(L)'
;FLAKIKPNVFATEGIIEALCSLLRRDASINFKAKGNSLVSVLACNLLMAAYEEDENWPEIFVKVYIEDSLGERIWVDSCHCKNFVDNIQTAFSTKMPPKSMLLQADTGRTAGDLSAGNSPHPSIPDEDDTQTELLIAEEKLSPEDEGQVMPRYEELAESVEDYVLDVLRDQLNRRQPMDNVSRNLLRLLTATCGYKEARYLAVQRLEMWLQNPKLTRPAQDLLMSLCMNCNTHGAEDMEVISSLIKIRLKPKVLLNHYMLCVRELLNAHRDNLGTMVKLVIFNELSNARNPNNMQVLHTVLQHNPEQAPKFLAMVFQDLLTNKDDYLRASRALLREIIKQTKHEINFQSFCFGLMQERKESSYVEMEFKERFVIQVTDLLTVSMMLGITALVKEAGIAWDKGEKKNLEVLRSFQNQIASIQRDAVWWLHTVVPTISKITAKDYVHCLHKVLFTEQPETYYKWDNWPPESDRNFFLRLCSEVPLLEDTLMRILVIG
;
A
#
# COMPACT_ATOMS: atom_id res chain seq x y z
N PHE A 1 -5.65 -27.90 -36.30
CA PHE A 1 -5.16 -29.27 -36.58
C PHE A 1 -3.78 -29.26 -37.21
N LEU A 2 -3.58 -28.66 -38.40
CA LEU A 2 -2.27 -28.66 -39.08
C LEU A 2 -1.14 -28.01 -38.25
N ALA A 3 -1.39 -26.85 -37.62
CA ALA A 3 -0.41 -26.19 -36.76
C ALA A 3 0.08 -27.09 -35.60
N LYS A 4 -0.83 -27.88 -35.01
CA LYS A 4 -0.49 -28.83 -33.92
C LYS A 4 0.36 -30.02 -34.41
N ILE A 5 0.16 -30.49 -35.64
CA ILE A 5 0.87 -31.68 -36.18
C ILE A 5 2.19 -31.29 -36.84
N LYS A 6 2.28 -30.07 -37.38
CA LYS A 6 3.46 -29.55 -38.09
C LYS A 6 3.82 -28.14 -37.59
N PRO A 7 4.13 -27.96 -36.29
CA PRO A 7 4.43 -26.65 -35.70
C PRO A 7 5.58 -25.93 -36.43
N ASN A 8 6.63 -26.68 -36.77
CA ASN A 8 7.82 -26.15 -37.48
C ASN A 8 7.51 -25.47 -38.82
N VAL A 9 6.42 -25.83 -39.51
CA VAL A 9 6.01 -25.16 -40.75
C VAL A 9 5.49 -23.75 -40.42
N PHE A 10 4.70 -23.63 -39.35
CA PHE A 10 4.12 -22.38 -38.88
C PHE A 10 5.12 -21.49 -38.13
N ALA A 11 6.23 -22.06 -37.64
CA ALA A 11 7.35 -21.35 -37.02
C ALA A 11 8.42 -20.86 -38.03
N THR A 12 8.11 -20.83 -39.33
CA THR A 12 9.00 -20.22 -40.33
C THR A 12 8.79 -18.71 -40.38
N GLU A 13 9.88 -17.96 -40.55
CA GLU A 13 9.89 -16.48 -40.54
C GLU A 13 8.77 -15.87 -41.42
N GLY A 14 8.65 -16.31 -42.67
CA GLY A 14 7.63 -15.79 -43.58
C GLY A 14 6.18 -16.09 -43.15
N ILE A 15 5.92 -17.21 -42.48
CA ILE A 15 4.59 -17.53 -41.94
C ILE A 15 4.32 -16.71 -40.68
N ILE A 16 5.31 -16.55 -39.81
CA ILE A 16 5.21 -15.71 -38.60
C ILE A 16 4.88 -14.27 -38.99
N GLU A 17 5.61 -13.70 -39.94
CA GLU A 17 5.38 -12.34 -40.43
C GLU A 17 3.98 -12.20 -41.05
N ALA A 18 3.56 -13.15 -41.88
CA ALA A 18 2.23 -13.15 -42.47
C ALA A 18 1.13 -13.21 -41.40
N LEU A 19 1.24 -14.11 -40.42
CA LEU A 19 0.27 -14.23 -39.33
C LEU A 19 0.28 -12.98 -38.42
N CYS A 20 1.45 -12.44 -38.08
CA CYS A 20 1.57 -11.21 -37.29
C CYS A 20 1.00 -10.01 -38.03
N SER A 21 1.13 -9.95 -39.37
CA SER A 21 0.53 -8.87 -40.18
C SER A 21 -1.00 -8.85 -40.08
N LEU A 22 -1.64 -10.01 -39.85
CA LEU A 22 -3.09 -10.12 -39.64
C LEU A 22 -3.52 -9.68 -38.22
N LEU A 23 -2.57 -9.57 -37.29
CA LEU A 23 -2.77 -9.04 -35.94
C LEU A 23 -2.54 -7.53 -35.86
N ARG A 24 -1.89 -6.95 -36.87
CA ARG A 24 -1.70 -5.50 -37.02
C ARG A 24 -2.85 -4.91 -37.83
N ARG A 25 -3.25 -3.69 -37.48
CA ARG A 25 -4.17 -2.91 -38.31
C ARG A 25 -3.40 -1.83 -39.05
N ASP A 26 -3.39 -1.91 -40.37
CA ASP A 26 -2.74 -0.90 -41.20
C ASP A 26 -3.60 0.38 -41.22
N ALA A 27 -3.20 1.39 -40.45
CA ALA A 27 -3.92 2.67 -40.35
C ALA A 27 -3.96 3.44 -41.68
N SER A 28 -3.11 3.08 -42.65
CA SER A 28 -3.09 3.67 -43.99
C SER A 28 -4.19 3.12 -44.91
N ILE A 29 -4.75 1.95 -44.58
CA ILE A 29 -5.77 1.28 -45.38
C ILE A 29 -7.14 1.63 -44.80
N ASN A 30 -7.76 2.65 -45.38
CA ASN A 30 -9.06 3.20 -45.00
C ASN A 30 -10.24 2.27 -45.38
N PHE A 31 -10.20 1.00 -44.97
CA PHE A 31 -11.31 0.07 -45.16
C PHE A 31 -12.41 0.37 -44.14
N LYS A 32 -13.56 0.83 -44.64
CA LYS A 32 -14.78 1.15 -43.86
C LYS A 32 -15.48 -0.08 -43.25
N ALA A 33 -14.93 -1.29 -43.42
CA ALA A 33 -15.45 -2.49 -42.78
C ALA A 33 -14.62 -2.76 -41.52
N LYS A 34 -15.28 -2.83 -40.35
CA LYS A 34 -14.67 -3.43 -39.14
C LYS A 34 -14.14 -4.80 -39.58
N GLY A 35 -12.81 -4.98 -39.55
CA GLY A 35 -12.18 -6.24 -39.96
C GLY A 35 -12.80 -7.41 -39.19
N ASN A 36 -12.94 -8.57 -39.82
CA ASN A 36 -13.51 -9.73 -39.15
C ASN A 36 -12.56 -10.18 -38.03
N SER A 37 -12.95 -10.00 -36.76
CA SER A 37 -12.16 -10.35 -35.57
C SER A 37 -11.75 -11.82 -35.55
N LEU A 38 -12.52 -12.70 -36.22
CA LEU A 38 -12.20 -14.12 -36.36
C LEU A 38 -10.87 -14.36 -37.08
N VAL A 39 -10.41 -13.43 -37.93
CA VAL A 39 -9.10 -13.53 -38.59
C VAL A 39 -7.98 -13.40 -37.56
N SER A 40 -8.08 -12.42 -36.65
CA SER A 40 -7.11 -12.25 -35.57
C SER A 40 -7.17 -13.41 -34.57
N VAL A 41 -8.38 -13.91 -34.25
CA VAL A 41 -8.55 -15.10 -33.40
C VAL A 41 -7.89 -16.32 -34.04
N LEU A 42 -8.09 -16.55 -35.34
CA LEU A 42 -7.45 -17.65 -36.06
C LEU A 42 -5.92 -17.50 -36.04
N ALA A 43 -5.39 -16.31 -36.32
CA ALA A 43 -3.95 -16.05 -36.32
C ALA A 43 -3.33 -16.30 -34.93
N CYS A 44 -3.91 -15.77 -33.85
CA CYS A 44 -3.47 -16.02 -32.48
C CYS A 44 -3.44 -17.51 -32.13
N ASN A 45 -4.50 -18.26 -32.49
CA ASN A 45 -4.58 -19.69 -32.19
C ASN A 45 -3.63 -20.53 -33.04
N LEU A 46 -3.33 -20.13 -34.28
CA LEU A 46 -2.30 -20.77 -35.11
C LEU A 46 -0.90 -20.53 -34.55
N LEU A 47 -0.59 -19.30 -34.14
CA LEU A 47 0.69 -18.94 -33.51
C LEU A 47 0.87 -19.67 -32.17
N MET A 48 -0.16 -19.66 -31.31
CA MET A 48 -0.16 -20.40 -30.05
C MET A 48 0.08 -21.90 -30.27
N ALA A 49 -0.61 -22.52 -31.23
CA ALA A 49 -0.44 -23.94 -31.53
C ALA A 49 0.93 -24.27 -32.15
N ALA A 50 1.55 -23.32 -32.87
CA ALA A 50 2.87 -23.51 -33.46
C ALA A 50 3.98 -23.42 -32.41
N TYR A 51 3.79 -22.62 -31.37
CA TYR A 51 4.77 -22.31 -30.33
C TYR A 51 4.39 -22.86 -28.94
N GLU A 52 3.45 -23.82 -28.89
CA GLU A 52 2.89 -24.36 -27.64
C GLU A 52 4.00 -24.91 -26.72
N GLU A 53 4.93 -25.66 -27.30
CA GLU A 53 6.05 -26.31 -26.61
C GLU A 53 7.35 -25.48 -26.60
N ASP A 54 7.41 -24.35 -27.32
CA ASP A 54 8.65 -23.55 -27.47
C ASP A 54 8.83 -22.54 -26.35
N GLU A 55 9.90 -22.66 -25.56
CA GLU A 55 10.17 -21.75 -24.43
C GLU A 55 10.63 -20.35 -24.88
N ASN A 56 11.06 -20.19 -26.13
CA ASN A 56 11.63 -18.94 -26.66
C ASN A 56 10.73 -18.37 -27.76
N TRP A 57 9.78 -17.51 -27.38
CA TRP A 57 8.89 -16.85 -28.34
C TRP A 57 9.56 -15.63 -28.99
N PRO A 58 9.26 -15.36 -30.28
CA PRO A 58 9.83 -14.23 -30.98
C PRO A 58 9.29 -12.90 -30.46
N GLU A 59 10.18 -11.90 -30.37
CA GLU A 59 9.87 -10.54 -29.90
C GLU A 59 8.68 -9.88 -30.63
N ILE A 60 8.45 -10.25 -31.91
CA ILE A 60 7.34 -9.72 -32.71
C ILE A 60 5.97 -9.97 -32.09
N PHE A 61 5.80 -11.03 -31.29
CA PHE A 61 4.55 -11.31 -30.58
C PHE A 61 4.25 -10.24 -29.52
N VAL A 62 5.28 -9.76 -28.80
CA VAL A 62 5.13 -8.63 -27.90
C VAL A 62 4.81 -7.37 -28.70
N LYS A 63 5.47 -7.13 -29.84
CA LYS A 63 5.23 -5.94 -30.67
C LYS A 63 3.76 -5.83 -31.11
N VAL A 64 3.21 -6.90 -31.68
CA VAL A 64 1.79 -6.91 -32.09
C VAL A 64 0.82 -6.82 -30.91
N TYR A 65 1.17 -7.40 -29.76
CA TYR A 65 0.38 -7.25 -28.53
C TYR A 65 0.31 -5.80 -28.06
N ILE A 66 1.44 -5.08 -28.08
CA ILE A 66 1.49 -3.66 -27.68
C ILE A 66 0.69 -2.80 -28.66
N GLU A 67 0.79 -3.07 -29.96
CA GLU A 67 0.02 -2.37 -31.00
C GLU A 67 -1.50 -2.53 -30.81
N ASP A 68 -2.00 -3.77 -30.67
CA ASP A 68 -3.44 -4.01 -30.43
C ASP A 68 -3.88 -3.49 -29.05
N SER A 69 -3.02 -3.59 -28.04
CA SER A 69 -3.28 -3.09 -26.67
C SER A 69 -3.52 -1.59 -26.62
N LEU A 70 -2.80 -0.81 -27.43
CA LEU A 70 -2.97 0.64 -27.57
C LEU A 70 -4.09 1.02 -28.55
N GLY A 71 -4.35 0.15 -29.54
CA GLY A 71 -5.34 0.31 -30.60
C GLY A 71 -6.77 -0.04 -30.17
N GLU A 72 -7.47 -0.82 -30.98
CA GLU A 72 -8.88 -1.19 -30.76
C GLU A 72 -9.09 -2.41 -29.85
N ARG A 73 -8.00 -3.09 -29.46
CA ARG A 73 -8.00 -4.27 -28.59
C ARG A 73 -8.86 -5.42 -29.13
N ILE A 74 -8.69 -5.72 -30.42
CA ILE A 74 -9.50 -6.69 -31.17
C ILE A 74 -9.30 -8.10 -30.61
N TRP A 75 -8.06 -8.48 -30.29
CA TRP A 75 -7.73 -9.84 -29.90
C TRP A 75 -7.13 -9.94 -28.50
N VAL A 76 -6.48 -8.89 -27.98
CA VAL A 76 -5.90 -8.92 -26.62
C VAL A 76 -6.94 -9.08 -25.51
N ASP A 77 -8.19 -8.69 -25.76
CA ASP A 77 -9.30 -8.84 -24.82
C ASP A 77 -10.21 -10.05 -25.14
N SER A 78 -9.94 -10.76 -26.24
CA SER A 78 -10.75 -11.91 -26.67
C SER A 78 -10.48 -13.13 -25.79
N CYS A 79 -11.53 -13.73 -25.24
CA CYS A 79 -11.41 -14.98 -24.48
C CYS A 79 -10.81 -16.12 -25.34
N HIS A 80 -11.06 -16.11 -26.66
CA HIS A 80 -10.51 -17.10 -27.60
C HIS A 80 -9.02 -16.91 -27.91
N CYS A 81 -8.42 -15.79 -27.50
CA CYS A 81 -6.99 -15.54 -27.63
C CYS A 81 -6.25 -15.60 -26.28
N LYS A 82 -6.98 -15.92 -25.20
CA LYS A 82 -6.47 -15.78 -23.82
C LYS A 82 -5.15 -16.50 -23.59
N ASN A 83 -5.01 -17.76 -24.04
CA ASN A 83 -3.77 -18.51 -23.83
C ASN A 83 -2.55 -17.86 -24.52
N PHE A 84 -2.73 -17.36 -25.74
CA PHE A 84 -1.68 -16.63 -26.47
C PHE A 84 -1.31 -15.32 -25.74
N VAL A 85 -2.32 -14.57 -25.31
CA VAL A 85 -2.14 -13.32 -24.56
C VAL A 85 -1.44 -13.56 -23.22
N ASP A 86 -1.88 -14.55 -22.44
CA ASP A 86 -1.31 -14.87 -21.14
C ASP A 86 0.17 -15.28 -21.27
N ASN A 87 0.53 -16.04 -22.33
CA ASN A 87 1.93 -16.36 -22.63
C ASN A 87 2.74 -15.12 -23.05
N ILE A 88 2.18 -14.18 -23.83
CA ILE A 88 2.85 -12.90 -24.12
C ILE A 88 3.09 -12.09 -22.85
N GLN A 89 2.10 -12.01 -21.96
CA GLN A 89 2.18 -11.21 -20.74
C GLN A 89 3.22 -11.74 -19.74
N THR A 90 3.70 -12.97 -19.90
CA THR A 90 4.84 -13.48 -19.11
C THR A 90 6.10 -12.64 -19.28
N ALA A 91 6.26 -11.95 -20.42
CA ALA A 91 7.35 -11.01 -20.67
C ALA A 91 7.45 -9.92 -19.57
N PHE A 92 6.31 -9.45 -19.08
CA PHE A 92 6.27 -8.28 -18.20
C PHE A 92 6.48 -8.63 -16.73
N SER A 93 6.40 -9.92 -16.36
CA SER A 93 6.52 -10.39 -14.97
C SER A 93 5.56 -9.68 -13.99
N THR A 94 4.42 -9.21 -14.48
CA THR A 94 3.43 -8.48 -13.67
C THR A 94 2.56 -9.44 -12.87
N LYS A 95 2.50 -9.26 -11.56
CA LYS A 95 1.50 -9.90 -10.70
C LYS A 95 0.16 -9.18 -10.89
N MET A 96 -0.74 -9.78 -11.67
CA MET A 96 -2.05 -9.20 -11.95
C MET A 96 -2.98 -9.31 -10.73
N PRO A 97 -3.79 -8.27 -10.43
CA PRO A 97 -4.78 -8.36 -9.37
C PRO A 97 -5.81 -9.46 -9.64
N PRO A 98 -6.25 -10.24 -8.63
CA PRO A 98 -7.35 -11.19 -8.79
C PRO A 98 -8.61 -10.48 -9.29
N LYS A 99 -9.38 -11.15 -10.15
CA LYS A 99 -10.64 -10.59 -10.68
C LYS A 99 -11.63 -10.18 -9.58
N SER A 100 -11.56 -10.79 -8.40
CA SER A 100 -12.37 -10.43 -7.23
C SER A 100 -11.99 -9.10 -6.58
N MET A 101 -10.74 -8.64 -6.77
CA MET A 101 -10.24 -7.36 -6.26
C MET A 101 -10.40 -6.22 -7.27
N LEU A 102 -10.65 -6.55 -8.53
CA LEU A 102 -11.06 -5.58 -9.55
C LEU A 102 -12.56 -5.33 -9.37
N LEU A 103 -12.98 -4.06 -9.22
CA LEU A 103 -14.41 -3.73 -9.19
C LEU A 103 -15.03 -4.23 -10.51
N GLN A 104 -16.07 -5.06 -10.46
CA GLN A 104 -16.67 -5.65 -11.66
C GLN A 104 -16.93 -4.55 -12.70
N ALA A 105 -16.31 -4.69 -13.88
CA ALA A 105 -16.68 -3.91 -15.04
C ALA A 105 -18.07 -4.40 -15.45
N ASP A 106 -19.09 -3.58 -15.26
CA ASP A 106 -20.42 -3.70 -15.85
C ASP A 106 -20.88 -5.12 -16.22
N THR A 107 -21.29 -5.92 -15.23
CA THR A 107 -22.37 -6.90 -15.46
C THR A 107 -23.71 -6.21 -15.24
N GLY A 108 -23.97 -5.20 -16.08
CA GLY A 108 -25.32 -4.70 -16.29
C GLY A 108 -26.07 -5.61 -17.24
N ARG A 109 -26.31 -6.87 -16.86
CA ARG A 109 -27.36 -7.77 -17.38
C ARG A 109 -27.26 -9.16 -16.73
N THR A 110 -28.41 -9.62 -16.21
CA THR A 110 -28.73 -10.91 -15.55
C THR A 110 -28.31 -11.00 -14.06
N ALA A 111 -29.17 -11.35 -13.10
CA ALA A 111 -30.46 -12.05 -13.14
C ALA A 111 -31.43 -11.57 -12.03
N GLY A 112 -32.71 -11.45 -12.41
CA GLY A 112 -33.90 -11.72 -11.60
C GLY A 112 -34.18 -10.90 -10.35
N ASP A 113 -35.02 -9.86 -10.46
CA ASP A 113 -36.19 -9.78 -9.58
C ASP A 113 -37.30 -8.88 -10.13
N LEU A 114 -38.54 -9.32 -9.84
CA LEU A 114 -39.81 -8.81 -10.32
C LEU A 114 -40.17 -7.45 -9.71
N SER A 115 -40.56 -6.45 -10.51
CA SER A 115 -41.60 -5.46 -10.13
C SER A 115 -41.98 -4.55 -11.30
N ALA A 116 -43.29 -4.36 -11.47
CA ALA A 116 -43.94 -3.55 -12.50
C ALA A 116 -43.85 -2.04 -12.23
N GLY A 117 -43.81 -1.22 -13.30
CA GLY A 117 -44.00 0.23 -13.19
C GLY A 117 -43.66 1.00 -14.47
N ASN A 118 -44.70 1.43 -15.18
CA ASN A 118 -44.65 2.21 -16.43
C ASN A 118 -43.94 3.58 -16.30
N SER A 119 -43.18 3.98 -17.33
CA SER A 119 -43.35 5.25 -18.09
C SER A 119 -42.32 5.37 -19.23
N PRO A 120 -42.70 5.81 -20.44
CA PRO A 120 -41.79 5.94 -21.57
C PRO A 120 -41.18 7.35 -21.59
N HIS A 121 -39.86 7.46 -21.58
CA HIS A 121 -39.16 8.69 -21.98
C HIS A 121 -38.28 8.35 -23.20
N PRO A 122 -38.33 9.14 -24.30
CA PRO A 122 -37.62 8.79 -25.52
C PRO A 122 -36.13 9.08 -25.34
N SER A 123 -35.32 8.03 -25.22
CA SER A 123 -33.88 8.08 -25.38
C SER A 123 -33.55 7.95 -26.87
N ILE A 124 -32.73 8.91 -27.31
CA ILE A 124 -32.03 8.97 -28.60
C ILE A 124 -31.36 7.61 -28.86
N PRO A 125 -31.41 7.05 -30.07
CA PRO A 125 -30.69 5.81 -30.35
C PRO A 125 -29.18 6.10 -30.32
N ASP A 126 -28.51 5.57 -29.29
CA ASP A 126 -27.06 5.38 -29.30
C ASP A 126 -26.74 4.34 -30.39
N GLU A 127 -26.30 4.83 -31.55
CA GLU A 127 -25.74 4.02 -32.62
C GLU A 127 -24.28 3.64 -32.28
N ASP A 128 -24.03 2.74 -31.33
CA ASP A 128 -22.76 1.97 -31.31
C ASP A 128 -22.78 0.81 -30.30
N ASP A 129 -23.64 -0.20 -30.53
CA ASP A 129 -23.52 -1.46 -29.75
C ASP A 129 -24.05 -2.70 -30.47
N THR A 130 -23.81 -2.76 -31.79
CA THR A 130 -23.95 -4.02 -32.55
C THR A 130 -22.56 -4.54 -32.90
N GLN A 131 -21.84 -5.04 -31.89
CA GLN A 131 -20.90 -6.12 -32.15
C GLN A 131 -21.73 -7.26 -32.74
N THR A 132 -21.46 -7.59 -34.00
CA THR A 132 -21.96 -8.80 -34.62
C THR A 132 -21.32 -9.97 -33.88
N GLU A 133 -21.97 -10.44 -32.82
CA GLU A 133 -21.73 -11.78 -32.25
C GLU A 133 -22.10 -12.80 -33.33
N LEU A 134 -21.16 -13.06 -34.24
CA LEU A 134 -21.17 -14.31 -34.99
C LEU A 134 -20.97 -15.41 -33.95
N LEU A 135 -22.03 -16.17 -33.69
CA LEU A 135 -22.14 -17.30 -32.78
C LEU A 135 -20.99 -18.29 -32.97
N ILE A 136 -19.84 -18.04 -32.34
CA ILE A 136 -19.03 -19.13 -31.81
C ILE A 136 -19.89 -19.65 -30.66
N ALA A 137 -20.40 -20.87 -30.77
CA ALA A 137 -21.13 -21.48 -29.67
C ALA A 137 -20.27 -21.30 -28.41
N GLU A 138 -20.83 -20.69 -27.36
CA GLU A 138 -20.20 -20.63 -26.04
C GLU A 138 -20.17 -22.06 -25.47
N GLU A 139 -19.31 -22.91 -26.03
CA GLU A 139 -18.81 -24.06 -25.29
C GLU A 139 -18.03 -23.46 -24.13
N LYS A 140 -18.59 -23.60 -22.92
CA LYS A 140 -17.83 -23.44 -21.69
C LYS A 140 -16.60 -24.34 -21.82
N LEU A 141 -15.45 -23.71 -22.08
CA LEU A 141 -14.14 -24.37 -22.06
C LEU A 141 -14.07 -25.20 -20.78
N SER A 142 -13.82 -26.49 -20.93
CA SER A 142 -13.67 -27.37 -19.78
C SER A 142 -12.39 -26.97 -19.03
N PRO A 143 -12.26 -27.26 -17.71
CA PRO A 143 -11.02 -27.02 -16.97
C PRO A 143 -9.80 -27.74 -17.57
N GLU A 144 -10.03 -28.75 -18.42
CA GLU A 144 -9.00 -29.52 -19.13
C GLU A 144 -8.52 -28.82 -20.42
N ASP A 145 -9.19 -27.74 -20.86
CA ASP A 145 -8.83 -26.92 -22.04
C ASP A 145 -8.06 -25.63 -21.67
N GLU A 146 -7.70 -25.43 -20.39
CA GLU A 146 -6.82 -24.32 -20.01
C GLU A 146 -5.41 -24.59 -20.52
N GLY A 147 -5.08 -24.02 -21.68
CA GLY A 147 -3.78 -24.20 -22.31
C GLY A 147 -2.60 -23.71 -21.44
N GLN A 148 -1.42 -24.23 -21.73
CA GLN A 148 -0.22 -24.02 -20.91
C GLN A 148 0.31 -22.58 -20.99
N VAL A 149 0.49 -21.95 -19.81
CA VAL A 149 1.17 -20.66 -19.66
C VAL A 149 2.52 -20.87 -18.98
N MET A 150 3.59 -20.42 -19.62
CA MET A 150 4.96 -20.50 -19.10
C MET A 150 5.79 -19.28 -19.54
N PRO A 151 6.90 -18.95 -18.87
CA PRO A 151 7.79 -17.87 -19.30
C PRO A 151 8.29 -18.11 -20.72
N ARG A 152 8.10 -17.14 -21.62
CA ARG A 152 8.47 -17.27 -23.05
C ARG A 152 9.62 -16.38 -23.53
N TYR A 153 10.11 -15.48 -22.68
CA TYR A 153 10.99 -14.37 -23.10
C TYR A 153 12.21 -14.18 -22.20
N GLU A 154 12.64 -15.22 -21.47
CA GLU A 154 13.79 -15.10 -20.56
C GLU A 154 15.07 -14.67 -21.29
N GLU A 155 15.33 -15.23 -22.49
CA GLU A 155 16.49 -14.87 -23.31
C GLU A 155 16.40 -13.46 -23.93
N LEU A 156 15.18 -12.92 -24.08
CA LEU A 156 14.92 -11.63 -24.72
C LEU A 156 14.52 -10.54 -23.72
N ALA A 157 14.60 -10.81 -22.41
CA ALA A 157 14.02 -9.98 -21.36
C ALA A 157 14.44 -8.51 -21.44
N GLU A 158 15.74 -8.23 -21.58
CA GLU A 158 16.27 -6.87 -21.70
C GLU A 158 15.74 -6.16 -22.95
N SER A 159 15.81 -6.82 -24.11
CA SER A 159 15.35 -6.24 -25.38
C SER A 159 13.83 -5.95 -25.40
N VAL A 160 13.05 -6.84 -24.79
CA VAL A 160 11.60 -6.70 -24.69
C VAL A 160 11.23 -5.60 -23.71
N GLU A 161 11.90 -5.52 -22.56
CA GLU A 161 11.72 -4.43 -21.58
C GLU A 161 12.04 -3.08 -22.22
N ASP A 162 13.18 -2.94 -22.90
CA ASP A 162 13.59 -1.72 -23.59
C ASP A 162 12.54 -1.27 -24.62
N TYR A 163 12.10 -2.17 -25.49
CA TYR A 163 11.06 -1.88 -26.49
C TYR A 163 9.76 -1.39 -25.84
N VAL A 164 9.29 -2.09 -24.81
CA VAL A 164 8.04 -1.75 -24.13
C VAL A 164 8.15 -0.38 -23.43
N LEU A 165 9.26 -0.13 -22.73
CA LEU A 165 9.51 1.13 -22.04
C LEU A 165 9.61 2.29 -23.03
N ASP A 166 10.25 2.11 -24.19
CA ASP A 166 10.31 3.13 -25.24
C ASP A 166 8.93 3.48 -25.79
N VAL A 167 8.08 2.48 -26.05
CA VAL A 167 6.70 2.72 -26.48
C VAL A 167 5.91 3.46 -25.39
N LEU A 168 6.04 3.05 -24.12
CA LEU A 168 5.34 3.72 -23.01
C LEU A 168 5.81 5.17 -22.84
N ARG A 169 7.12 5.44 -22.92
CA ARG A 169 7.69 6.78 -22.87
C ARG A 169 7.16 7.64 -24.02
N ASP A 170 7.13 7.11 -25.25
CA ASP A 170 6.57 7.84 -26.41
C ASP A 170 5.10 8.19 -26.18
N GLN A 171 4.27 7.22 -25.78
CA GLN A 171 2.84 7.46 -25.50
C GLN A 171 2.62 8.50 -24.40
N LEU A 172 3.43 8.48 -23.34
CA LEU A 172 3.31 9.43 -22.23
C LEU A 172 3.87 10.82 -22.57
N ASN A 173 4.90 10.93 -23.42
CA ASN A 173 5.54 12.19 -23.77
C ASN A 173 4.90 12.92 -24.95
N ARG A 174 4.05 12.24 -25.74
CA ARG A 174 3.26 12.88 -26.79
C ARG A 174 2.48 14.07 -26.21
N ARG A 175 2.71 15.26 -26.79
CA ARG A 175 1.97 16.48 -26.44
C ARG A 175 0.52 16.36 -26.90
N GLN A 176 -0.32 15.79 -26.05
CA GLN A 176 -1.75 15.68 -26.29
C GLN A 176 -2.49 16.46 -25.19
N PRO A 177 -3.66 17.05 -25.50
CA PRO A 177 -4.57 17.53 -24.47
C PRO A 177 -4.80 16.42 -23.45
N MET A 178 -4.74 16.74 -22.15
CA MET A 178 -4.78 15.75 -21.07
C MET A 178 -6.04 14.86 -21.11
N ASP A 179 -7.13 15.33 -21.70
CA ASP A 179 -8.38 14.59 -21.88
C ASP A 179 -8.32 13.49 -22.95
N ASN A 180 -7.23 13.41 -23.73
CA ASN A 180 -7.05 12.47 -24.82
C ASN A 180 -6.25 11.22 -24.44
N VAL A 181 -5.82 11.08 -23.17
CA VAL A 181 -5.19 9.84 -22.71
C VAL A 181 -6.19 8.70 -22.84
N SER A 182 -5.83 7.66 -23.60
CA SER A 182 -6.73 6.54 -23.85
C SER A 182 -6.81 5.62 -22.62
N ARG A 183 -8.00 5.03 -22.38
CA ARG A 183 -8.19 3.95 -21.40
C ARG A 183 -7.26 2.77 -21.68
N ASN A 184 -6.92 2.57 -22.95
CA ASN A 184 -6.09 1.49 -23.44
C ASN A 184 -4.63 1.64 -23.00
N LEU A 185 -4.09 2.87 -22.95
CA LEU A 185 -2.78 3.13 -22.37
C LEU A 185 -2.72 2.74 -20.88
N LEU A 186 -3.74 3.08 -20.10
CA LEU A 186 -3.79 2.71 -18.68
C LEU A 186 -3.86 1.19 -18.51
N ARG A 187 -4.63 0.49 -19.36
CA ARG A 187 -4.70 -0.98 -19.33
C ARG A 187 -3.36 -1.62 -19.71
N LEU A 188 -2.62 -1.05 -20.66
CA LEU A 188 -1.28 -1.50 -20.99
C LEU A 188 -0.32 -1.27 -19.80
N LEU A 189 -0.32 -0.06 -19.22
CA LEU A 189 0.48 0.25 -18.03
C LEU A 189 0.20 -0.74 -16.89
N THR A 190 -1.06 -1.11 -16.68
CA THR A 190 -1.47 -2.11 -15.67
C THR A 190 -0.81 -3.45 -15.93
N ALA A 191 -0.75 -3.89 -17.19
CA ALA A 191 -0.16 -5.16 -17.60
C ALA A 191 1.38 -5.16 -17.55
N THR A 192 2.01 -3.98 -17.60
CA THR A 192 3.48 -3.82 -17.59
C THR A 192 4.04 -3.40 -16.23
N CYS A 193 3.22 -3.40 -15.16
CA CYS A 193 3.65 -2.99 -13.83
C CYS A 193 4.74 -3.86 -13.19
N GLY A 194 5.10 -5.02 -13.76
CA GLY A 194 6.27 -5.77 -13.33
C GLY A 194 7.59 -5.01 -13.58
N TYR A 195 7.64 -4.17 -14.62
CA TYR A 195 8.78 -3.28 -14.87
C TYR A 195 8.78 -2.09 -13.92
N LYS A 196 9.93 -1.86 -13.27
CA LYS A 196 10.11 -0.81 -12.25
C LYS A 196 9.85 0.58 -12.84
N GLU A 197 10.38 0.83 -14.03
CA GLU A 197 10.22 2.11 -14.68
C GLU A 197 8.78 2.35 -15.15
N ALA A 198 8.05 1.32 -15.59
CA ALA A 198 6.64 1.47 -15.93
C ALA A 198 5.80 1.93 -14.72
N ARG A 199 6.08 1.37 -13.51
CA ARG A 199 5.45 1.83 -12.25
C ARG A 199 5.81 3.28 -11.95
N TYR A 200 7.08 3.63 -12.07
CA TYR A 200 7.58 4.99 -11.86
C TYR A 200 6.93 5.99 -12.83
N LEU A 201 6.84 5.67 -14.12
CA LEU A 201 6.19 6.52 -15.12
C LEU A 201 4.69 6.70 -14.84
N ALA A 202 4.01 5.61 -14.45
CA ALA A 202 2.58 5.62 -14.14
C ALA A 202 2.24 6.47 -12.91
N VAL A 203 3.00 6.34 -11.80
CA VAL A 203 2.67 7.00 -10.53
C VAL A 203 2.68 8.54 -10.64
N GLN A 204 3.52 9.10 -11.50
CA GLN A 204 3.68 10.55 -11.70
C GLN A 204 2.39 11.24 -12.18
N ARG A 205 1.48 10.49 -12.81
CA ARG A 205 0.22 11.01 -13.36
C ARG A 205 -1.01 10.37 -12.75
N LEU A 206 -0.81 9.42 -11.84
CA LEU A 206 -1.88 8.55 -11.33
C LEU A 206 -2.98 9.33 -10.60
N GLU A 207 -2.63 10.34 -9.79
CA GLU A 207 -3.61 11.19 -9.10
C GLU A 207 -4.57 11.85 -10.10
N MET A 208 -4.04 12.38 -11.20
CA MET A 208 -4.83 13.04 -12.23
C MET A 208 -5.78 12.06 -12.92
N TRP A 209 -5.32 10.85 -13.25
CA TRP A 209 -6.17 9.84 -13.87
C TRP A 209 -7.26 9.31 -12.93
N LEU A 210 -6.95 9.17 -11.63
CA LEU A 210 -7.94 8.80 -10.62
C LEU A 210 -9.05 9.85 -10.47
N GLN A 211 -8.72 11.13 -10.65
CA GLN A 211 -9.67 12.24 -10.57
C GLN A 211 -10.49 12.44 -11.86
N ASN A 212 -10.05 11.91 -13.00
CA ASN A 212 -10.77 12.01 -14.27
C ASN A 212 -11.86 10.93 -14.37
N PRO A 213 -13.17 11.27 -14.40
CA PRO A 213 -14.26 10.28 -14.41
C PRO A 213 -14.21 9.29 -15.58
N LYS A 214 -13.63 9.67 -16.74
CA LYS A 214 -13.49 8.77 -17.90
C LYS A 214 -12.40 7.71 -17.69
N LEU A 215 -11.43 7.99 -16.82
CA LEU A 215 -10.23 7.18 -16.57
C LEU A 215 -10.18 6.59 -15.15
N THR A 216 -11.07 7.01 -14.24
CA THR A 216 -11.03 6.57 -12.83
C THR A 216 -10.99 5.05 -12.69
N ARG A 217 -11.82 4.32 -13.46
CA ARG A 217 -11.87 2.86 -13.39
C ARG A 217 -10.54 2.19 -13.81
N PRO A 218 -10.01 2.40 -15.03
CA PRO A 218 -8.71 1.83 -15.38
C PRO A 218 -7.56 2.36 -14.51
N ALA A 219 -7.65 3.57 -13.97
CA ALA A 219 -6.65 4.12 -13.04
C ALA A 219 -6.66 3.41 -11.68
N GLN A 220 -7.83 2.97 -11.19
CA GLN A 220 -7.95 2.16 -9.99
C GLN A 220 -7.30 0.78 -10.15
N ASP A 221 -7.45 0.17 -11.32
CA ASP A 221 -6.84 -1.12 -11.64
C ASP A 221 -5.31 -0.97 -11.78
N LEU A 222 -4.85 0.12 -12.41
CA LEU A 222 -3.45 0.49 -12.48
C LEU A 222 -2.84 0.72 -11.09
N LEU A 223 -3.53 1.47 -10.21
CA LEU A 223 -3.09 1.68 -8.83
C LEU A 223 -2.91 0.35 -8.08
N MET A 224 -3.85 -0.58 -8.23
CA MET A 224 -3.77 -1.90 -7.59
C MET A 224 -2.57 -2.69 -8.10
N SER A 225 -2.43 -2.80 -9.42
CA SER A 225 -1.32 -3.51 -10.06
C SER A 225 0.04 -2.91 -9.66
N LEU A 226 0.13 -1.59 -9.64
CA LEU A 226 1.34 -0.88 -9.20
C LEU A 226 1.69 -1.21 -7.75
N CYS A 227 0.73 -1.18 -6.82
CA CYS A 227 0.97 -1.52 -5.43
C CYS A 227 1.42 -2.98 -5.24
N MET A 228 0.77 -3.94 -5.92
CA MET A 228 1.13 -5.36 -5.85
C MET A 228 2.53 -5.67 -6.42
N ASN A 229 3.02 -4.84 -7.34
CA ASN A 229 4.30 -5.05 -8.02
C ASN A 229 5.43 -4.16 -7.48
N CYS A 230 5.17 -3.28 -6.51
CA CYS A 230 6.18 -2.51 -5.79
C CYS A 230 6.93 -3.40 -4.77
N ASN A 231 7.61 -4.42 -5.30
CA ASN A 231 8.09 -5.60 -4.55
C ASN A 231 9.62 -5.73 -4.49
N THR A 232 10.37 -4.76 -4.98
CA THR A 232 11.83 -4.81 -5.04
C THR A 232 12.51 -3.89 -4.03
N HIS A 233 11.80 -2.86 -3.56
CA HIS A 233 12.32 -1.84 -2.64
C HIS A 233 13.57 -1.12 -3.17
N GLY A 234 13.73 -1.08 -4.51
CA GLY A 234 14.74 -0.29 -5.20
C GLY A 234 14.42 1.21 -5.24
N ALA A 235 15.30 2.01 -5.84
CA ALA A 235 15.14 3.47 -5.92
C ALA A 235 13.82 3.90 -6.57
N GLU A 236 13.42 3.22 -7.65
CA GLU A 236 12.16 3.48 -8.35
C GLU A 236 10.95 3.19 -7.47
N ASP A 237 10.96 2.06 -6.74
CA ASP A 237 9.88 1.70 -5.80
C ASP A 237 9.78 2.71 -4.66
N MET A 238 10.92 3.21 -4.15
CA MET A 238 10.94 4.26 -3.13
C MET A 238 10.32 5.57 -3.62
N GLU A 239 10.60 5.97 -4.87
CA GLU A 239 9.96 7.13 -5.50
C GLU A 239 8.47 6.90 -5.78
N VAL A 240 8.08 5.67 -6.12
CA VAL A 240 6.67 5.28 -6.25
C VAL A 240 5.94 5.46 -4.92
N ILE A 241 6.47 4.94 -3.82
CA ILE A 241 5.89 5.09 -2.48
C ILE A 241 5.81 6.58 -2.08
N SER A 242 6.88 7.35 -2.31
CA SER A 242 6.94 8.80 -2.09
C SER A 242 5.86 9.57 -2.86
N SER A 243 5.53 9.12 -4.07
CA SER A 243 4.49 9.72 -4.90
C SER A 243 3.09 9.31 -4.45
N LEU A 244 2.89 8.03 -4.09
CA LEU A 244 1.60 7.51 -3.62
C LEU A 244 1.07 8.27 -2.40
N ILE A 245 1.91 8.51 -1.40
CA ILE A 245 1.49 9.21 -0.17
C ILE A 245 1.13 10.70 -0.40
N LYS A 246 1.47 11.26 -1.56
CA LYS A 246 1.12 12.63 -1.94
C LYS A 246 -0.25 12.72 -2.63
N ILE A 247 -0.80 11.59 -3.10
CA ILE A 247 -2.10 11.53 -3.79
C ILE A 247 -3.21 12.02 -2.86
N ARG A 248 -4.04 12.95 -3.35
CA ARG A 248 -5.20 13.47 -2.63
C ARG A 248 -6.49 12.97 -3.26
N LEU A 249 -7.29 12.29 -2.46
CA LEU A 249 -8.55 11.67 -2.89
C LEU A 249 -9.71 12.24 -2.08
N LYS A 250 -10.74 12.74 -2.76
CA LYS A 250 -11.96 13.28 -2.13
C LYS A 250 -13.10 12.26 -2.03
N PRO A 251 -13.42 11.48 -3.09
CA PRO A 251 -14.54 10.53 -3.02
C PRO A 251 -14.23 9.39 -2.04
N LYS A 252 -15.14 9.11 -1.10
CA LYS A 252 -14.97 8.07 -0.07
C LYS A 252 -14.74 6.68 -0.67
N VAL A 253 -15.44 6.34 -1.76
CA VAL A 253 -15.28 5.05 -2.46
C VAL A 253 -13.85 4.90 -3.01
N LEU A 254 -13.32 5.96 -3.62
CA LEU A 254 -11.97 5.98 -4.17
C LEU A 254 -10.91 5.92 -3.07
N LEU A 255 -11.16 6.61 -1.95
CA LEU A 255 -10.29 6.56 -0.78
C LEU A 255 -10.24 5.14 -0.17
N ASN A 256 -11.38 4.46 -0.07
CA ASN A 256 -11.43 3.07 0.41
C ASN A 256 -10.65 2.13 -0.51
N HIS A 257 -10.80 2.27 -1.84
CA HIS A 257 -10.01 1.51 -2.81
C HIS A 257 -8.51 1.78 -2.66
N TYR A 258 -8.13 3.04 -2.46
CA TYR A 258 -6.74 3.41 -2.21
C TYR A 258 -6.20 2.77 -0.92
N MET A 259 -6.98 2.71 0.17
CA MET A 259 -6.55 2.00 1.39
C MET A 259 -6.37 0.49 1.18
N LEU A 260 -7.18 -0.13 0.31
CA LEU A 260 -6.97 -1.51 -0.09
C LEU A 260 -5.66 -1.67 -0.87
N CYS A 261 -5.39 -0.77 -1.83
CA CYS A 261 -4.13 -0.77 -2.58
C CYS A 261 -2.91 -0.54 -1.66
N VAL A 262 -3.04 0.30 -0.62
CA VAL A 262 -1.99 0.48 0.40
C VAL A 262 -1.71 -0.84 1.12
N ARG A 263 -2.73 -1.65 1.44
CA ARG A 263 -2.50 -2.98 2.05
C ARG A 263 -1.72 -3.91 1.11
N GLU A 264 -2.05 -3.91 -0.17
CA GLU A 264 -1.31 -4.70 -1.15
C GLU A 264 0.13 -4.22 -1.35
N LEU A 265 0.37 -2.90 -1.27
CA LEU A 265 1.72 -2.34 -1.24
C LEU A 265 2.53 -2.88 -0.03
N LEU A 266 1.90 -2.97 1.14
CA LEU A 266 2.54 -3.51 2.34
C LEU A 266 2.82 -5.02 2.21
N ASN A 267 1.93 -5.77 1.55
CA ASN A 267 2.14 -7.19 1.23
C ASN A 267 3.26 -7.41 0.20
N ALA A 268 3.48 -6.46 -0.71
CA ALA A 268 4.40 -6.61 -1.83
C ALA A 268 5.87 -6.73 -1.39
N HIS A 269 6.27 -6.02 -0.32
CA HIS A 269 7.62 -6.11 0.24
C HIS A 269 7.65 -5.73 1.73
N ARG A 270 8.39 -6.49 2.55
CA ARG A 270 8.44 -6.29 4.00
C ARG A 270 8.94 -4.89 4.42
N ASP A 271 9.86 -4.31 3.65
CA ASP A 271 10.49 -3.02 3.97
C ASP A 271 9.63 -1.82 3.53
N ASN A 272 8.54 -2.06 2.79
CA ASN A 272 7.55 -1.03 2.47
C ASN A 272 6.86 -0.51 3.74
N LEU A 273 6.70 -1.35 4.77
CA LEU A 273 6.06 -0.99 6.03
C LEU A 273 6.79 0.17 6.73
N GLY A 274 8.09 -0.01 6.99
CA GLY A 274 8.90 1.03 7.64
C GLY A 274 9.01 2.29 6.80
N THR A 275 9.13 2.14 5.47
CA THR A 275 9.19 3.26 4.53
C THR A 275 7.92 4.10 4.55
N MET A 276 6.75 3.46 4.49
CA MET A 276 5.45 4.12 4.54
C MET A 276 5.26 4.89 5.85
N VAL A 277 5.57 4.28 6.99
CA VAL A 277 5.49 4.96 8.29
C VAL A 277 6.38 6.21 8.30
N LYS A 278 7.64 6.05 7.88
CA LYS A 278 8.61 7.15 7.84
C LYS A 278 8.11 8.31 6.99
N LEU A 279 7.80 8.05 5.73
CA LEU A 279 7.44 9.11 4.79
C LEU A 279 6.13 9.80 5.15
N VAL A 280 5.12 9.07 5.65
CA VAL A 280 3.84 9.68 6.05
C VAL A 280 4.00 10.59 7.26
N ILE A 281 4.81 10.20 8.25
CA ILE A 281 5.10 11.03 9.42
C ILE A 281 5.87 12.30 9.04
N PHE A 282 6.89 12.19 8.18
CA PHE A 282 7.61 13.37 7.69
C PHE A 282 6.71 14.30 6.87
N ASN A 283 5.78 13.76 6.06
CA ASN A 283 4.78 14.58 5.38
C ASN A 283 3.89 15.34 6.37
N GLU A 284 3.46 14.71 7.47
CA GLU A 284 2.60 15.35 8.48
C GLU A 284 3.29 16.50 9.21
N LEU A 285 4.61 16.43 9.37
CA LEU A 285 5.43 17.45 10.02
C LEU A 285 5.97 18.53 9.05
N SER A 286 5.64 18.44 7.76
CA SER A 286 6.13 19.35 6.73
C SER A 286 4.98 20.10 6.03
N ASN A 287 5.34 20.98 5.10
CA ASN A 287 4.36 21.66 4.24
C ASN A 287 3.66 20.71 3.24
N ALA A 288 4.10 19.44 3.16
CA ALA A 288 3.50 18.40 2.30
C ALA A 288 2.34 17.65 2.98
N ARG A 289 1.78 18.19 4.08
CA ARG A 289 0.66 17.58 4.80
C ARG A 289 -0.47 17.17 3.86
N ASN A 290 -0.95 15.93 4.01
CA ASN A 290 -1.99 15.35 3.19
C ASN A 290 -3.18 14.93 4.07
N PRO A 291 -4.44 15.29 3.72
CA PRO A 291 -5.62 14.86 4.47
C PRO A 291 -5.76 13.34 4.62
N ASN A 292 -5.12 12.56 3.74
CA ASN A 292 -5.14 11.11 3.76
C ASN A 292 -4.11 10.48 4.73
N ASN A 293 -3.10 11.23 5.20
CA ASN A 293 -1.98 10.71 5.98
C ASN A 293 -2.43 9.86 7.19
N MET A 294 -3.38 10.37 7.96
CA MET A 294 -3.83 9.69 9.18
C MET A 294 -4.59 8.39 8.88
N GLN A 295 -5.34 8.34 7.78
CA GLN A 295 -5.99 7.10 7.34
C GLN A 295 -4.99 6.08 6.80
N VAL A 296 -3.92 6.55 6.13
CA VAL A 296 -2.80 5.70 5.73
C VAL A 296 -2.10 5.13 6.96
N LEU A 297 -1.77 5.96 7.97
CA LEU A 297 -1.18 5.49 9.22
C LEU A 297 -2.08 4.48 9.94
N HIS A 298 -3.39 4.72 9.99
CA HIS A 298 -4.33 3.77 10.56
C HIS A 298 -4.32 2.42 9.82
N THR A 299 -4.32 2.46 8.48
CA THR A 299 -4.23 1.26 7.65
C THR A 299 -2.93 0.49 7.88
N VAL A 300 -1.81 1.21 7.99
CA VAL A 300 -0.48 0.65 8.27
C VAL A 300 -0.41 -0.01 9.65
N LEU A 301 -0.95 0.65 10.68
CA LEU A 301 -0.99 0.13 12.05
C LEU A 301 -1.90 -1.11 12.18
N GLN A 302 -3.02 -1.14 11.46
CA GLN A 302 -3.89 -2.31 11.41
C GLN A 302 -3.29 -3.47 10.62
N HIS A 303 -2.52 -3.18 9.58
CA HIS A 303 -1.90 -4.21 8.74
C HIS A 303 -0.89 -5.05 9.52
N ASN A 304 -0.05 -4.42 10.35
CA ASN A 304 0.88 -5.13 11.24
C ASN A 304 0.93 -4.46 12.62
N PRO A 305 0.08 -4.89 13.58
CA PRO A 305 -0.09 -4.24 14.87
C PRO A 305 1.10 -4.39 15.82
N GLU A 306 2.07 -5.26 15.52
CA GLU A 306 3.29 -5.42 16.33
C GLU A 306 4.47 -4.64 15.74
N GLN A 307 4.67 -4.72 14.43
CA GLN A 307 5.84 -4.13 13.78
C GLN A 307 5.64 -2.66 13.40
N ALA A 308 4.44 -2.26 12.96
CA ALA A 308 4.18 -0.87 12.56
C ALA A 308 4.38 0.14 13.71
N PRO A 309 3.95 -0.13 14.96
CA PRO A 309 4.25 0.75 16.09
C PRO A 309 5.76 0.85 16.40
N LYS A 310 6.54 -0.20 16.16
CA LYS A 310 8.00 -0.15 16.33
C LYS A 310 8.65 0.75 15.28
N PHE A 311 8.23 0.67 14.02
CA PHE A 311 8.68 1.61 13.00
C PHE A 311 8.26 3.05 13.31
N LEU A 312 7.05 3.25 13.84
CA LEU A 312 6.62 4.58 14.29
C LEU A 312 7.55 5.11 15.39
N ALA A 313 7.89 4.27 16.36
CA ALA A 313 8.83 4.62 17.41
C ALA A 313 10.23 4.97 16.88
N MET A 314 10.74 4.23 15.89
CA MET A 314 12.01 4.57 15.24
C MET A 314 11.99 5.96 14.60
N VAL A 315 10.88 6.33 13.94
CA VAL A 315 10.73 7.68 13.38
C VAL A 315 10.66 8.74 14.48
N PHE A 316 10.00 8.45 15.59
CA PHE A 316 10.01 9.35 16.75
C PHE A 316 11.41 9.51 17.34
N GLN A 317 12.20 8.44 17.42
CA GLN A 317 13.60 8.56 17.80
C GLN A 317 14.36 9.45 16.80
N ASP A 318 14.15 9.29 15.48
CA ASP A 318 14.80 10.13 14.45
C ASP A 318 14.45 11.64 14.65
N LEU A 319 13.25 11.95 15.14
CA LEU A 319 12.85 13.33 15.47
C LEU A 319 13.57 13.85 16.72
N LEU A 320 13.68 13.02 17.76
CA LEU A 320 14.34 13.40 19.03
C LEU A 320 15.87 13.48 18.91
N THR A 321 16.46 12.88 17.87
CA THR A 321 17.89 13.02 17.55
C THR A 321 18.21 14.25 16.71
N ASN A 322 17.23 15.10 16.39
CA ASN A 322 17.47 16.35 15.68
C ASN A 322 18.05 17.41 16.63
N LYS A 323 18.83 18.38 16.12
CA LYS A 323 19.38 19.48 16.90
C LYS A 323 18.28 20.33 17.53
N ASP A 324 17.24 20.63 16.76
CA ASP A 324 16.07 21.36 17.24
C ASP A 324 15.25 20.50 18.21
N ASP A 325 14.58 21.13 19.17
CA ASP A 325 13.75 20.41 20.15
C ASP A 325 12.38 20.05 19.55
N TYR A 326 12.26 18.79 19.12
CA TYR A 326 11.02 18.24 18.57
C TYR A 326 10.10 17.59 19.63
N LEU A 327 10.40 17.64 20.94
CA LEU A 327 9.59 16.93 21.94
C LEU A 327 8.12 17.40 21.91
N ARG A 328 7.89 18.72 21.92
CA ARG A 328 6.53 19.28 21.93
C ARG A 328 5.74 18.91 20.68
N ALA A 329 6.39 18.96 19.51
CA ALA A 329 5.80 18.56 18.24
C ALA A 329 5.50 17.05 18.21
N SER A 330 6.43 16.23 18.72
CA SER A 330 6.28 14.77 18.82
C SER A 330 5.11 14.39 19.72
N ARG A 331 4.97 15.03 20.89
CA ARG A 331 3.82 14.83 21.79
C ARG A 331 2.49 15.15 21.09
N ALA A 332 2.42 16.29 20.41
CA ALA A 332 1.22 16.69 19.69
C ALA A 332 0.88 15.74 18.53
N LEU A 333 1.88 15.33 17.77
CA LEU A 333 1.74 14.36 16.68
C LEU A 333 1.25 13.01 17.21
N LEU A 334 1.86 12.48 18.27
CA LEU A 334 1.45 11.20 18.86
C LEU A 334 -0.02 11.23 19.26
N ARG A 335 -0.47 12.29 19.95
CA ARG A 335 -1.88 12.45 20.31
C ARG A 335 -2.80 12.46 19.10
N GLU A 336 -2.43 13.17 18.04
CA GLU A 336 -3.23 13.22 16.82
C GLU A 336 -3.31 11.85 16.15
N ILE A 337 -2.19 11.11 16.08
CA ILE A 337 -2.17 9.73 15.58
C ILE A 337 -3.13 8.87 16.39
N ILE A 338 -3.00 8.84 17.72
CA ILE A 338 -3.86 8.00 18.59
C ILE A 338 -5.34 8.34 18.43
N LYS A 339 -5.66 9.64 18.34
CA LYS A 339 -7.03 10.10 18.12
C LYS A 339 -7.58 9.62 16.78
N GLN A 340 -6.83 9.78 15.71
CA GLN A 340 -7.26 9.45 14.35
C GLN A 340 -7.29 7.94 14.09
N THR A 341 -6.46 7.16 14.79
CA THR A 341 -6.47 5.70 14.76
C THR A 341 -7.45 5.09 15.75
N LYS A 342 -8.29 5.90 16.40
CA LYS A 342 -9.30 5.48 17.38
C LYS A 342 -8.73 4.68 18.55
N HIS A 343 -7.51 4.99 18.97
CA HIS A 343 -6.77 4.28 20.02
C HIS A 343 -6.44 2.81 19.68
N GLU A 344 -6.54 2.41 18.41
CA GLU A 344 -6.11 1.08 17.93
C GLU A 344 -4.60 1.08 17.65
N ILE A 345 -3.80 1.28 18.69
CA ILE A 345 -2.35 1.12 18.65
C ILE A 345 -1.89 0.15 19.74
N ASN A 346 -0.89 -0.66 19.42
CA ASN A 346 -0.17 -1.43 20.45
C ASN A 346 0.86 -0.50 21.13
N PHE A 347 0.46 0.14 22.23
CA PHE A 347 1.32 1.03 23.02
C PHE A 347 2.56 0.32 23.54
N GLN A 348 2.46 -0.96 23.91
CA GLN A 348 3.61 -1.72 24.38
C GLN A 348 4.67 -1.86 23.28
N SER A 349 4.26 -2.22 22.06
CA SER A 349 5.17 -2.30 20.90
C SER A 349 5.79 -0.95 20.55
N PHE A 350 5.01 0.14 20.59
CA PHE A 350 5.52 1.50 20.37
C PHE A 350 6.56 1.89 21.43
N CYS A 351 6.22 1.74 22.71
CA CYS A 351 7.11 2.09 23.82
C CYS A 351 8.39 1.25 23.78
N PHE A 352 8.27 -0.06 23.55
CA PHE A 352 9.42 -0.94 23.40
C PHE A 352 10.32 -0.52 22.24
N GLY A 353 9.73 -0.10 21.12
CA GLY A 353 10.45 0.46 19.98
C GLY A 353 11.21 1.74 20.33
N LEU A 354 10.64 2.65 21.15
CA LEU A 354 11.30 3.88 21.60
C LEU A 354 12.51 3.59 22.49
N MET A 355 12.52 2.44 23.16
CA MET A 355 13.57 2.00 24.07
C MET A 355 14.64 1.14 23.39
N GLN A 356 14.54 0.90 22.07
CA GLN A 356 15.57 0.18 21.35
C GLN A 356 16.83 1.04 21.14
N GLU A 357 17.99 0.44 21.38
CA GLU A 357 19.28 1.04 21.05
C GLU A 357 19.46 1.12 19.52
N ARG A 358 19.80 2.31 19.04
CA ARG A 358 20.13 2.58 17.64
C ARG A 358 21.64 2.60 17.48
N LYS A 359 22.15 1.82 16.53
CA LYS A 359 23.59 1.57 16.33
C LYS A 359 24.15 2.31 15.14
N GLU A 360 23.32 3.04 14.41
CA GLU A 360 23.73 3.88 13.28
C GLU A 360 24.65 5.01 13.77
N SER A 361 25.64 5.41 12.95
CA SER A 361 26.64 6.41 13.35
C SER A 361 26.03 7.72 13.83
N SER A 362 24.93 8.17 13.22
CA SER A 362 24.20 9.37 13.63
C SER A 362 23.67 9.32 15.07
N TYR A 363 23.37 8.12 15.59
CA TYR A 363 22.94 7.92 16.96
C TYR A 363 24.11 7.77 17.93
N VAL A 364 25.14 7.03 17.50
CA VAL A 364 26.35 6.81 18.31
C VAL A 364 27.08 8.12 18.56
N GLU A 365 27.13 9.01 17.57
CA GLU A 365 27.82 10.30 17.60
C GLU A 365 26.93 11.46 18.04
N MET A 366 25.66 11.20 18.40
CA MET A 366 24.72 12.23 18.84
C MET A 366 25.26 12.99 20.06
N GLU A 367 25.29 14.33 19.97
CA GLU A 367 25.84 15.20 21.03
C GLU A 367 24.95 15.28 22.28
N PHE A 368 23.62 15.25 22.12
CA PHE A 368 22.64 15.53 23.18
C PHE A 368 21.95 14.26 23.70
N LYS A 369 22.74 13.26 24.07
CA LYS A 369 22.23 11.95 24.50
C LYS A 369 21.41 11.99 25.80
N GLU A 370 21.77 12.85 26.75
CA GLU A 370 20.98 13.04 27.98
C GLU A 370 19.59 13.60 27.67
N ARG A 371 19.53 14.62 26.80
CA ARG A 371 18.25 15.19 26.32
C ARG A 371 17.40 14.13 25.65
N PHE A 372 18.00 13.32 24.76
CA PHE A 372 17.29 12.22 24.10
C PHE A 372 16.64 11.26 25.10
N VAL A 373 17.38 10.83 26.13
CA VAL A 373 16.83 9.92 27.15
C VAL A 373 15.66 10.56 27.91
N ILE A 374 15.82 11.81 28.37
CA ILE A 374 14.74 12.53 29.07
C ILE A 374 13.49 12.66 28.16
N GLN A 375 13.69 12.96 26.88
CA GLN A 375 12.59 13.11 25.92
C GLN A 375 11.90 11.77 25.61
N VAL A 376 12.64 10.66 25.53
CA VAL A 376 12.08 9.31 25.42
C VAL A 376 11.26 8.97 26.66
N THR A 377 11.80 9.21 27.87
CA THR A 377 11.06 9.05 29.14
C THR A 377 9.74 9.84 29.13
N ASP A 378 9.77 11.09 28.66
CA ASP A 378 8.57 11.90 28.49
C ASP A 378 7.56 11.25 27.55
N LEU A 379 7.98 10.79 26.36
CA LEU A 379 7.08 10.10 25.43
C LEU A 379 6.50 8.81 26.00
N LEU A 380 7.27 8.02 26.75
CA LEU A 380 6.77 6.81 27.42
C LEU A 380 5.60 7.16 28.37
N THR A 381 5.74 8.20 29.18
CA THR A 381 4.65 8.63 30.08
C THR A 381 3.43 9.16 29.34
N VAL A 382 3.63 9.87 28.23
CA VAL A 382 2.54 10.31 27.35
C VAL A 382 1.84 9.11 26.73
N SER A 383 2.56 8.10 26.26
CA SER A 383 1.98 6.87 25.73
C SER A 383 1.16 6.12 26.77
N MET A 384 1.64 6.02 28.01
CA MET A 384 0.89 5.42 29.11
C MET A 384 -0.42 6.18 29.40
N MET A 385 -0.37 7.52 29.47
CA MET A 385 -1.58 8.35 29.63
C MET A 385 -2.52 8.27 28.43
N LEU A 386 -2.01 8.14 27.20
CA LEU A 386 -2.82 7.97 25.99
C LEU A 386 -3.53 6.62 25.91
N GLY A 387 -3.08 5.63 26.69
CA GLY A 387 -3.81 4.38 26.89
C GLY A 387 -5.14 4.55 27.64
N ILE A 388 -5.38 5.70 28.28
CA ILE A 388 -6.64 6.02 28.96
C ILE A 388 -7.70 6.40 27.92
N THR A 389 -8.34 5.39 27.34
CA THR A 389 -9.48 5.58 26.43
C THR A 389 -10.74 6.03 27.19
N ALA A 390 -11.79 6.41 26.45
CA ALA A 390 -13.09 6.72 27.05
C ALA A 390 -13.64 5.56 27.90
N LEU A 391 -13.47 4.32 27.45
CA LEU A 391 -13.90 3.13 28.20
C LEU A 391 -13.07 2.90 29.47
N VAL A 392 -11.76 3.17 29.43
CA VAL A 392 -10.90 3.12 30.61
C VAL A 392 -11.31 4.21 31.60
N LYS A 393 -11.60 5.42 31.12
CA LYS A 393 -12.08 6.54 31.96
C LYS A 393 -13.40 6.19 32.65
N GLU A 394 -14.36 5.63 31.92
CA GLU A 394 -15.64 5.17 32.49
C GLU A 394 -15.44 4.07 33.54
N ALA A 395 -14.60 3.07 33.24
CA ALA A 395 -14.29 1.99 34.18
C ALA A 395 -13.58 2.50 35.45
N GLY A 396 -12.66 3.47 35.30
CA GLY A 396 -11.98 4.11 36.43
C GLY A 396 -12.91 4.93 37.31
N ILE A 397 -13.84 5.69 36.72
CA ILE A 397 -14.86 6.44 37.49
C ILE A 397 -15.80 5.49 38.23
N ALA A 398 -16.20 4.38 37.61
CA ALA A 398 -17.02 3.36 38.26
C ALA A 398 -16.27 2.72 39.45
N TRP A 399 -14.99 2.39 39.24
CA TRP A 399 -14.11 1.86 40.29
C TRP A 399 -14.02 2.81 41.50
N ASP A 400 -13.84 4.10 41.28
CA ASP A 400 -13.78 5.11 42.36
C ASP A 400 -15.06 5.18 43.19
N LYS A 401 -16.21 4.89 42.58
CA LYS A 401 -17.51 4.82 43.25
C LYS A 401 -17.75 3.48 43.95
N GLY A 402 -16.80 2.55 43.90
CA GLY A 402 -16.96 1.18 44.40
C GLY A 402 -17.79 0.29 43.48
N GLU A 403 -18.10 0.73 42.26
CA GLU A 403 -18.85 -0.05 41.27
C GLU A 403 -17.93 -0.98 40.48
N LYS A 404 -18.26 -2.27 40.45
CA LYS A 404 -17.50 -3.31 39.73
C LYS A 404 -17.93 -3.45 38.26
N LYS A 405 -17.99 -2.35 37.51
CA LYS A 405 -18.36 -2.34 36.08
C LYS A 405 -17.12 -2.26 35.19
N ASN A 406 -17.16 -2.94 34.04
CA ASN A 406 -16.10 -2.91 33.01
C ASN A 406 -14.66 -3.18 33.55
N LEU A 407 -14.55 -4.01 34.60
CA LEU A 407 -13.27 -4.30 35.26
C LEU A 407 -12.22 -4.90 34.34
N GLU A 408 -12.64 -5.65 33.32
CA GLU A 408 -11.73 -6.24 32.33
C GLU A 408 -10.99 -5.18 31.52
N VAL A 409 -11.67 -4.09 31.15
CA VAL A 409 -11.06 -2.96 30.43
C VAL A 409 -10.02 -2.27 31.31
N LEU A 410 -10.35 -2.01 32.58
CA LEU A 410 -9.43 -1.39 33.52
C LEU A 410 -8.22 -2.29 33.81
N ARG A 411 -8.42 -3.60 33.99
CA ARG A 411 -7.34 -4.57 34.18
C ARG A 411 -6.45 -4.71 32.95
N SER A 412 -7.02 -4.71 31.75
CA SER A 412 -6.26 -4.72 30.50
C SER A 412 -5.36 -3.49 30.39
N PHE A 413 -5.89 -2.30 30.70
CA PHE A 413 -5.10 -1.07 30.79
C PHE A 413 -3.98 -1.18 31.83
N GLN A 414 -4.29 -1.61 33.05
CA GLN A 414 -3.29 -1.80 34.12
C GLN A 414 -2.17 -2.75 33.70
N ASN A 415 -2.50 -3.90 33.10
CA ASN A 415 -1.50 -4.86 32.61
C ASN A 415 -0.61 -4.27 31.51
N GLN A 416 -1.18 -3.45 30.61
CA GLN A 416 -0.42 -2.74 29.58
C GLN A 416 0.55 -1.74 30.21
N ILE A 417 0.09 -0.91 31.16
CA ILE A 417 0.94 0.07 31.84
C ILE A 417 2.05 -0.63 32.65
N ALA A 418 1.72 -1.67 33.42
CA ALA A 418 2.68 -2.43 34.20
C ALA A 418 3.77 -3.06 33.32
N SER A 419 3.41 -3.53 32.13
CA SER A 419 4.36 -4.07 31.14
C SER A 419 5.28 -2.98 30.58
N ILE A 420 4.73 -1.80 30.22
CA ILE A 420 5.53 -0.66 29.75
C ILE A 420 6.47 -0.17 30.86
N GLN A 421 6.01 -0.10 32.11
CA GLN A 421 6.84 0.28 33.26
C GLN A 421 7.99 -0.70 33.48
N ARG A 422 7.73 -2.00 33.43
CA ARG A 422 8.79 -3.03 33.50
C ARG A 422 9.84 -2.82 32.41
N ASP A 423 9.40 -2.66 31.17
CA ASP A 423 10.31 -2.48 30.03
C ASP A 423 11.08 -1.16 30.12
N ALA A 424 10.47 -0.10 30.67
CA ALA A 424 11.11 1.19 30.93
C ALA A 424 12.19 1.13 32.02
N VAL A 425 11.93 0.42 33.12
CA VAL A 425 12.93 0.20 34.17
C VAL A 425 14.08 -0.67 33.63
N TRP A 426 13.77 -1.68 32.80
CA TRP A 426 14.79 -2.45 32.09
C TRP A 426 15.66 -1.59 31.18
N TRP A 427 15.04 -0.71 30.39
CA TRP A 427 15.72 0.19 29.49
C TRP A 427 16.65 1.16 30.24
N LEU A 428 16.16 1.79 31.31
CA LEU A 428 16.96 2.68 32.17
C LEU A 428 18.17 1.95 32.77
N HIS A 429 17.98 0.70 33.23
CA HIS A 429 19.04 -0.07 33.86
C HIS A 429 20.07 -0.62 32.86
N THR A 430 19.62 -1.11 31.71
CA THR A 430 20.45 -1.95 30.82
C THR A 430 20.92 -1.22 29.57
N VAL A 431 20.06 -0.39 28.98
CA VAL A 431 20.29 0.21 27.66
C VAL A 431 20.79 1.64 27.79
N VAL A 432 20.17 2.46 28.64
CA VAL A 432 20.58 3.86 28.83
C VAL A 432 22.07 4.02 29.18
N PRO A 433 22.69 3.18 30.04
CA PRO A 433 24.12 3.28 30.33
C PRO A 433 25.04 3.00 29.14
N THR A 434 24.58 2.26 28.12
CA THR A 434 25.35 2.04 26.88
C THR A 434 25.27 3.24 25.93
N ILE A 435 24.17 4.00 26.01
CA ILE A 435 23.90 5.17 25.16
C ILE A 435 24.50 6.44 25.76
N SER A 436 24.21 6.74 27.03
CA SER A 436 24.50 8.04 27.67
C SER A 436 24.94 7.90 29.13
N LYS A 437 25.82 8.80 29.58
CA LYS A 437 26.20 8.93 31.01
C LYS A 437 25.32 9.97 31.70
N ILE A 438 24.14 9.57 32.12
CA ILE A 438 23.17 10.48 32.75
C ILE A 438 23.59 10.82 34.19
N THR A 439 23.34 12.06 34.61
CA THR A 439 23.55 12.48 36.01
C THR A 439 22.64 11.71 36.96
N ALA A 440 23.06 11.52 38.22
CA ALA A 440 22.25 10.83 39.22
C ALA A 440 20.86 11.48 39.39
N LYS A 441 20.79 12.82 39.34
CA LYS A 441 19.55 13.58 39.45
C LYS A 441 18.60 13.27 38.28
N ASP A 442 19.10 13.30 37.05
CA ASP A 442 18.27 13.07 35.87
C ASP A 442 17.87 11.61 35.73
N TYR A 443 18.72 10.68 36.18
CA TYR A 443 18.39 9.26 36.23
C TYR A 443 17.22 9.00 37.19
N VAL A 444 17.29 9.52 38.42
CA VAL A 444 16.20 9.43 39.41
C VAL A 444 14.94 10.10 38.89
N HIS A 445 15.07 11.26 38.23
CA HIS A 445 13.94 11.91 37.56
C HIS A 445 13.27 10.98 36.54
N CYS A 446 14.04 10.34 35.67
CA CYS A 446 13.50 9.42 34.66
C CYS A 446 12.83 8.20 35.30
N LEU A 447 13.45 7.61 36.32
CA LEU A 447 12.90 6.46 37.04
C LEU A 447 11.57 6.79 37.73
N HIS A 448 11.52 7.89 38.48
CA HIS A 448 10.27 8.34 39.11
C HIS A 448 9.20 8.68 38.08
N LYS A 449 9.59 9.26 36.95
CA LYS A 449 8.67 9.65 35.89
C LYS A 449 8.01 8.44 35.23
N VAL A 450 8.76 7.39 34.88
CA VAL A 450 8.16 6.19 34.27
C VAL A 450 7.29 5.41 35.26
N LEU A 451 7.54 5.52 36.56
CA LEU A 451 6.74 4.90 37.62
C LEU A 451 5.60 5.79 38.14
N PHE A 452 5.39 6.98 37.57
CA PHE A 452 4.39 7.95 38.00
C PHE A 452 4.53 8.41 39.48
N THR A 453 5.76 8.49 40.00
CA THR A 453 6.06 8.95 41.37
C THR A 453 6.75 10.32 41.43
N GLU A 454 7.08 10.91 40.28
CA GLU A 454 7.63 12.26 40.19
C GLU A 454 6.58 13.36 40.44
N GLN A 455 7.01 14.60 40.69
CA GLN A 455 6.13 15.77 40.82
C GLN A 455 5.14 15.89 39.64
N PRO A 456 3.83 16.12 39.89
CA PRO A 456 2.78 16.17 38.86
C PRO A 456 3.07 17.13 37.69
N GLU A 457 3.69 18.28 37.97
CA GLU A 457 4.01 19.33 36.99
C GLU A 457 4.87 18.80 35.84
N THR A 458 5.68 17.78 36.12
CA THR A 458 6.65 17.24 35.16
C THR A 458 6.01 16.48 34.00
N TYR A 459 4.77 16.01 34.13
CA TYR A 459 4.05 15.24 33.10
C TYR A 459 3.33 16.14 32.08
N TYR A 460 2.95 17.35 32.48
CA TYR A 460 2.19 18.29 31.65
C TYR A 460 2.92 19.60 31.31
N LYS A 461 4.11 19.89 31.88
CA LYS A 461 4.86 21.14 31.66
C LYS A 461 5.18 21.48 30.19
N TRP A 462 5.27 20.48 29.31
CA TRP A 462 5.73 20.68 27.93
C TRP A 462 4.67 21.25 26.99
N ASP A 463 3.39 20.93 27.22
CA ASP A 463 2.30 21.31 26.34
C ASP A 463 0.93 21.46 27.04
N ASN A 464 0.92 21.46 28.37
CA ASN A 464 -0.26 21.55 29.23
C ASN A 464 -1.30 20.42 29.07
N TRP A 465 -0.95 19.33 28.37
CA TRP A 465 -1.79 18.13 28.26
C TRP A 465 -1.39 17.09 29.33
N PRO A 466 -2.34 16.40 29.99
CA PRO A 466 -3.81 16.44 29.80
C PRO A 466 -4.50 17.75 30.25
N PRO A 467 -5.75 18.00 29.80
CA PRO A 467 -6.56 19.13 30.27
C PRO A 467 -6.63 19.18 31.80
N GLU A 468 -6.65 20.38 32.38
CA GLU A 468 -6.56 20.58 33.83
C GLU A 468 -7.57 19.75 34.64
N SER A 469 -8.81 19.65 34.15
CA SER A 469 -9.87 18.84 34.76
C SER A 469 -9.58 17.35 34.83
N ASP A 470 -8.72 16.83 33.94
CA ASP A 470 -8.42 15.41 33.80
C ASP A 470 -7.06 15.02 34.42
N ARG A 471 -6.19 15.99 34.74
CA ARG A 471 -4.80 15.73 35.19
C ARG A 471 -4.72 14.79 36.39
N ASN A 472 -5.42 15.12 37.48
CA ASN A 472 -5.38 14.30 38.70
C ASN A 472 -5.90 12.89 38.46
N PHE A 473 -6.95 12.76 37.64
CA PHE A 473 -7.53 11.46 37.31
C PHE A 473 -6.57 10.61 36.48
N PHE A 474 -5.92 11.20 35.46
CA PHE A 474 -4.96 10.51 34.60
C PHE A 474 -3.73 10.05 35.39
N LEU A 475 -3.13 10.96 36.17
CA LEU A 475 -1.97 10.65 36.98
C LEU A 475 -2.26 9.53 37.96
N ARG A 476 -3.40 9.59 38.65
CA ARG A 476 -3.83 8.56 39.60
C ARG A 476 -4.00 7.19 38.92
N LEU A 477 -4.71 7.13 37.78
CA LEU A 477 -4.91 5.87 37.06
C LEU A 477 -3.59 5.21 36.64
N CYS A 478 -2.57 6.00 36.30
CA CYS A 478 -1.25 5.48 35.95
C CYS A 478 -0.39 5.16 37.19
N SER A 479 -0.49 5.92 38.28
CA SER A 479 0.31 5.71 39.50
C SER A 479 -0.19 4.55 40.35
N GLU A 480 -1.49 4.24 40.31
CA GLU A 480 -2.10 3.15 41.08
C GLU A 480 -1.99 1.78 40.39
N VAL A 481 -1.23 1.68 39.29
CA VAL A 481 -1.01 0.42 38.57
C VAL A 481 -0.07 -0.48 39.40
N PRO A 482 -0.45 -1.74 39.68
CA PRO A 482 0.43 -2.67 40.36
C PRO A 482 1.70 -2.93 39.56
N LEU A 483 2.86 -2.80 40.22
CA LEU A 483 4.15 -3.12 39.60
C LEU A 483 4.33 -4.65 39.51
N LEU A 484 4.96 -5.08 38.42
CA LEU A 484 5.37 -6.47 38.25
C LEU A 484 6.57 -6.79 39.16
N GLU A 485 6.70 -8.05 39.57
CA GLU A 485 7.81 -8.53 40.41
C GLU A 485 9.18 -8.21 39.79
N ASP A 486 9.36 -8.44 38.49
CA ASP A 486 10.60 -8.10 37.78
C ASP A 486 10.93 -6.60 37.86
N THR A 487 9.92 -5.74 37.81
CA THR A 487 10.10 -4.28 37.96
C THR A 487 10.67 -3.95 39.34
N LEU A 488 10.09 -4.51 40.40
CA LEU A 488 10.54 -4.29 41.78
C LEU A 488 11.96 -4.84 42.01
N MET A 489 12.22 -6.05 41.54
CA MET A 489 13.55 -6.67 41.64
C MET A 489 14.62 -5.83 40.95
N ARG A 490 14.29 -5.25 39.79
CA ARG A 490 15.22 -4.41 39.04
C ARG A 490 15.48 -3.07 39.73
N ILE A 491 14.45 -2.45 40.33
CA ILE A 491 14.62 -1.25 41.15
C ILE A 491 15.58 -1.52 42.33
N LEU A 492 15.43 -2.66 43.01
CA LEU A 492 16.33 -3.04 44.10
C LEU A 492 17.78 -3.23 43.66
N VAL A 493 18.00 -3.71 42.42
CA VAL A 493 19.34 -3.86 41.85
C VAL A 493 19.96 -2.51 41.46
N ILE A 494 19.14 -1.57 41.00
CA ILE A 494 19.59 -0.21 40.67
C ILE A 494 20.15 0.50 41.92
N GLY A 495 19.55 0.27 43.10
CA GLY A 495 19.96 0.85 44.38
C GLY A 495 19.12 2.05 44.77
#